data_AF-A0A7Y6PW17-F1
#
_entry.id   AF-A0A7Y6PW17-F1
#
_cell.length_a   1.000
_cell.length_b   1.000
_cell.length_c   1.000
_cell.angle_alpha   90.00
_cell.angle_beta   90.00
_cell.angle_gamma   90.00
#
_symmetry.space_group_name_H-M   'P 1'
#
loop_
_entity.id
_entity.type
_entity.pdbx_description
1 polymer ?
#
loop_
_entity_poly.entity_id
_entity_poly.type
_entity_poly.pdbx_seq_one_letter_code
_entity_poly.pdbx_strand_id
1 'polypeptide(L)'
;MTPADAIAVLQRLGAVPWLVRHHELVLEAAVSVCDRFARELAFDRDAVLLGAALHDAGKIIHPAEMSAPGHEHEAAGRELLLRHGVSPSIARFCVTHAAWNTDDATVEDLLVALADKLWKGKRDEALEQRIVEVIAAATKRQPWAVFDRVDAICEAVAAHGPDRLVRSAV
;
A
#
# COMPACT_ATOMS: atom_id res chain seq x y z
N MET A 1 -14.75 9.75 -1.16
CA MET A 1 -13.94 9.34 -2.31
C MET A 1 -13.84 7.82 -2.26
N THR A 2 -14.18 7.13 -3.35
CA THR A 2 -14.03 5.68 -3.48
C THR A 2 -12.68 5.32 -4.13
N PRO A 3 -12.23 4.06 -4.09
CA PRO A 3 -11.04 3.64 -4.84
C PRO A 3 -11.16 3.90 -6.35
N ALA A 4 -12.35 3.75 -6.93
CA ALA A 4 -12.59 4.09 -8.34
C ALA A 4 -12.41 5.61 -8.60
N ASP A 5 -12.90 6.46 -7.70
CA ASP A 5 -12.69 7.90 -7.78
C ASP A 5 -11.20 8.26 -7.69
N ALA A 6 -10.44 7.55 -6.83
CA ALA A 6 -9.00 7.74 -6.66
C ALA A 6 -8.20 7.37 -7.92
N ILE A 7 -8.51 6.24 -8.56
CA ILE A 7 -7.92 5.89 -9.86
C ILE A 7 -8.26 6.94 -10.93
N ALA A 8 -9.51 7.43 -10.93
CA ALA A 8 -9.92 8.50 -11.85
C ALA A 8 -9.18 9.82 -11.56
N VAL A 9 -8.81 10.12 -10.31
CA VAL A 9 -7.92 11.25 -9.97
C VAL A 9 -6.58 11.07 -10.68
N LEU A 10 -5.91 9.92 -10.56
CA LEU A 10 -4.61 9.68 -11.21
C LEU A 10 -4.67 9.92 -12.72
N GLN A 11 -5.70 9.39 -13.38
CA GLN A 11 -5.90 9.60 -14.82
C GLN A 11 -6.05 11.08 -15.18
N ARG A 12 -6.86 11.83 -14.42
CA ARG A 12 -7.02 13.29 -14.62
C ARG A 12 -5.74 14.07 -14.37
N LEU A 13 -4.87 13.59 -13.47
CA LEU A 13 -3.58 14.19 -13.16
C LEU A 13 -2.49 13.82 -14.18
N GLY A 14 -2.80 13.02 -15.20
CA GLY A 14 -1.85 12.69 -16.27
C GLY A 14 -1.01 11.44 -15.99
N ALA A 15 -1.45 10.55 -15.09
CA ALA A 15 -0.80 9.26 -14.92
C ALA A 15 -0.82 8.46 -16.23
N VAL A 16 0.36 7.97 -16.63
CA VAL A 16 0.49 7.10 -17.79
C VAL A 16 -0.24 5.77 -17.57
N PRO A 17 -0.68 5.07 -18.63
CA PRO A 17 -1.47 3.83 -18.49
C PRO A 17 -0.81 2.78 -17.60
N TRP A 18 0.52 2.64 -17.67
CA TRP A 18 1.27 1.73 -16.81
C TRP A 18 1.16 2.08 -15.33
N LEU A 19 1.22 3.37 -14.98
CA LEU A 19 1.11 3.81 -13.58
C LEU A 19 -0.30 3.56 -13.05
N VAL A 20 -1.32 3.83 -13.86
CA VAL A 20 -2.70 3.49 -13.53
C VAL A 20 -2.84 1.99 -13.29
N ARG A 21 -2.28 1.16 -14.19
CA ARG A 21 -2.33 -0.29 -14.08
C ARG A 21 -1.65 -0.81 -12.81
N HIS A 22 -0.50 -0.24 -12.44
CA HIS A 22 0.17 -0.54 -11.18
C HIS A 22 -0.77 -0.31 -9.99
N HIS A 23 -1.39 0.88 -9.90
CA HIS A 23 -2.29 1.20 -8.79
C HIS A 23 -3.52 0.28 -8.72
N GLU A 24 -4.08 -0.13 -9.86
CA GLU A 24 -5.16 -1.12 -9.91
C GLU A 24 -4.72 -2.47 -9.30
N LEU A 25 -3.52 -2.95 -9.64
CA LEU A 25 -3.01 -4.23 -9.17
C LEU A 25 -2.59 -4.19 -7.69
N VAL A 26 -2.06 -3.05 -7.22
CA VAL A 26 -1.82 -2.81 -5.79
C VAL A 26 -3.14 -2.75 -5.04
N LEU A 27 -4.17 -2.11 -5.59
CA LEU A 27 -5.50 -2.07 -5.00
C LEU A 27 -6.13 -3.47 -4.88
N GLU A 28 -5.98 -4.33 -5.90
CA GLU A 28 -6.38 -5.75 -5.80
C GLU A 28 -5.66 -6.48 -4.65
N ALA A 29 -4.36 -6.23 -4.47
CA ALA A 29 -3.61 -6.78 -3.35
C ALA A 29 -4.11 -6.22 -2.01
N ALA A 30 -4.36 -4.91 -1.94
CA ALA A 30 -4.86 -4.22 -0.75
C ALA A 30 -6.23 -4.73 -0.30
N VAL A 31 -7.14 -5.06 -1.24
CA VAL A 31 -8.42 -5.72 -0.93
C VAL A 31 -8.18 -7.06 -0.23
N SER A 32 -7.31 -7.91 -0.79
CA SER A 32 -6.98 -9.21 -0.18
C SER A 32 -6.31 -9.07 1.18
N VAL A 33 -5.40 -8.11 1.34
CA VAL A 33 -4.78 -7.75 2.63
C VAL A 33 -5.86 -7.35 3.63
N CYS A 34 -6.71 -6.38 3.30
CA CYS A 34 -7.75 -5.89 4.20
C CYS A 34 -8.70 -7.00 4.64
N ASP A 35 -9.21 -7.80 3.69
CA ASP A 35 -10.20 -8.84 3.99
C ASP A 35 -9.63 -9.93 4.91
N ARG A 36 -8.32 -10.19 4.83
CA ARG A 36 -7.61 -11.17 5.66
C ARG A 36 -7.27 -10.61 7.05
N PHE A 37 -6.76 -9.37 7.11
CA PHE A 37 -6.36 -8.75 8.37
C PHE A 37 -7.52 -8.22 9.22
N ALA A 38 -8.71 -8.00 8.63
CA ALA A 38 -9.90 -7.55 9.37
C ALA A 38 -10.33 -8.51 10.49
N ARG A 39 -9.83 -9.76 10.50
CA ARG A 39 -10.05 -10.74 11.57
C ARG A 39 -9.01 -10.68 12.68
N GLU A 40 -7.87 -10.05 12.44
CA GLU A 40 -6.74 -9.97 13.38
C GLU A 40 -6.68 -8.63 14.10
N LEU A 41 -7.18 -7.56 13.47
CA LEU A 41 -7.04 -6.18 13.94
C LEU A 41 -8.12 -5.27 13.32
N ALA A 42 -8.56 -4.26 14.08
CA ALA A 42 -9.40 -3.18 13.58
C ALA A 42 -8.54 -2.08 12.95
N PHE A 43 -8.95 -1.60 11.78
CA PHE A 43 -8.33 -0.51 11.03
C PHE A 43 -9.36 0.12 10.08
N ASP A 44 -9.05 1.31 9.57
CA ASP A 44 -9.85 1.96 8.54
C ASP A 44 -9.57 1.34 7.16
N ARG A 45 -10.45 0.43 6.74
CA ARG A 45 -10.36 -0.26 5.43
C ARG A 45 -10.37 0.73 4.27
N ASP A 46 -11.19 1.77 4.33
CA ASP A 46 -11.31 2.72 3.23
C ASP A 46 -10.03 3.55 3.12
N ALA A 47 -9.41 3.92 4.24
CA ALA A 47 -8.11 4.59 4.24
C ALA A 47 -7.02 3.72 3.57
N VAL A 48 -6.95 2.42 3.88
CA VAL A 48 -5.97 1.50 3.25
C VAL A 48 -6.19 1.40 1.75
N LEU A 49 -7.44 1.25 1.29
CA LEU A 49 -7.73 1.13 -0.14
C LEU A 49 -7.46 2.44 -0.90
N LEU A 50 -7.80 3.58 -0.31
CA LEU A 50 -7.49 4.89 -0.90
C LEU A 50 -5.98 5.17 -0.89
N GLY A 51 -5.27 4.76 0.17
CA GLY A 51 -3.82 4.82 0.24
C GLY A 51 -3.15 3.98 -0.85
N ALA A 52 -3.55 2.71 -0.99
CA ALA A 52 -3.07 1.83 -2.06
C ALA A 52 -3.32 2.43 -3.46
N ALA A 53 -4.50 3.02 -3.68
CA ALA A 53 -4.88 3.62 -4.95
C ALA A 53 -4.16 4.95 -5.28
N LEU A 54 -3.43 5.56 -4.34
CA LEU A 54 -2.81 6.89 -4.54
C LEU A 54 -1.34 7.00 -4.09
N HIS A 55 -0.79 6.00 -3.38
CA HIS A 55 0.54 6.09 -2.75
C HIS A 55 1.64 6.53 -3.73
N ASP A 56 1.61 6.05 -4.97
CA ASP A 56 2.64 6.31 -5.97
C ASP A 56 2.31 7.50 -6.89
N ALA A 57 1.37 8.38 -6.51
CA ALA A 57 0.93 9.50 -7.35
C ALA A 57 2.07 10.44 -7.79
N GLY A 58 3.14 10.56 -7.01
CA GLY A 58 4.28 11.41 -7.37
C GLY A 58 5.09 10.90 -8.56
N LYS A 59 4.91 9.64 -8.98
CA LYS A 59 5.53 9.11 -10.21
C LYS A 59 4.95 9.76 -11.47
N ILE A 60 3.86 10.51 -11.35
CA ILE A 60 3.38 11.45 -12.39
C ILE A 60 4.42 12.56 -12.63
N ILE A 61 5.04 13.07 -11.55
CA ILE A 61 6.02 14.15 -11.58
C ILE A 61 7.44 13.60 -11.80
N HIS A 62 7.73 12.43 -11.22
CA HIS A 62 9.04 11.75 -11.32
C HIS A 62 8.91 10.40 -12.05
N PRO A 63 8.61 10.39 -13.37
CA PRO A 63 8.34 9.15 -14.12
C PRO A 63 9.56 8.22 -14.23
N ALA A 64 10.79 8.74 -14.07
CA ALA A 64 11.99 7.91 -14.06
C ALA A 64 11.99 6.89 -12.90
N GLU A 65 11.35 7.22 -11.77
CA GLU A 65 11.29 6.35 -10.58
C GLU A 65 10.30 5.18 -10.73
N MET A 66 9.67 5.04 -11.90
CA MET A 66 8.89 3.85 -12.25
C MET A 66 9.78 2.64 -12.57
N SER A 67 10.98 2.88 -13.08
CA SER A 67 11.93 1.83 -13.50
C SER A 67 13.31 1.97 -12.87
N ALA A 68 13.63 3.12 -12.29
CA ALA A 68 14.87 3.35 -11.55
C ALA A 68 14.60 3.52 -10.05
N PRO A 69 15.59 3.27 -9.19
CA PRO A 69 15.52 3.68 -7.79
C PRO A 69 15.31 5.19 -7.64
N GLY A 70 14.58 5.59 -6.61
CA GLY A 70 14.31 6.99 -6.30
C GLY A 70 13.32 7.13 -5.14
N HIS A 71 13.18 8.33 -4.63
CA HIS A 71 12.31 8.67 -3.49
C HIS A 71 11.68 10.07 -3.63
N GLU A 72 11.91 10.78 -4.74
CA GLU A 72 11.36 12.12 -4.94
C GLU A 72 9.83 12.06 -5.14
N HIS A 73 9.31 10.95 -5.68
CA HIS A 73 7.86 10.74 -5.85
C HIS A 73 7.08 10.80 -4.52
N GLU A 74 7.70 10.52 -3.38
CA GLU A 74 7.01 10.45 -2.10
C GLU A 74 6.48 11.83 -1.68
N ALA A 75 7.40 12.80 -1.56
CA ALA A 75 7.08 14.17 -1.20
C ALA A 75 6.29 14.88 -2.32
N ALA A 76 6.70 14.67 -3.58
CA ALA A 76 6.02 15.27 -4.74
C ALA A 76 4.58 14.76 -4.89
N GLY A 77 4.34 13.47 -4.64
CA GLY A 77 3.01 12.86 -4.70
C GLY A 77 2.09 13.41 -3.63
N ARG A 78 2.56 13.50 -2.38
CA ARG A 78 1.78 14.10 -1.29
C ARG A 78 1.35 15.52 -1.64
N GLU A 79 2.30 16.35 -2.08
CA GLU A 79 2.04 17.74 -2.44
C GLU A 79 1.08 17.86 -3.64
N LEU A 80 1.25 17.01 -4.67
CA LEU A 80 0.34 16.95 -5.81
C LEU A 80 -1.09 16.66 -5.35
N LEU A 81 -1.30 15.61 -4.56
CA LEU A 81 -2.63 15.23 -4.10
C LEU A 81 -3.29 16.31 -3.23
N LEU A 82 -2.53 16.96 -2.34
CA LEU A 82 -3.01 18.06 -1.51
C LEU A 82 -3.48 19.25 -2.36
N ARG A 83 -2.70 19.68 -3.37
CA ARG A 83 -3.09 20.76 -4.29
C ARG A 83 -4.38 20.45 -5.06
N HIS A 84 -4.68 19.18 -5.27
CA HIS A 84 -5.89 18.72 -5.96
C HIS A 84 -7.04 18.35 -5.01
N GLY A 85 -6.95 18.74 -3.73
CA GLY A 85 -8.05 18.64 -2.76
C GLY A 85 -8.22 17.26 -2.11
N VAL A 86 -7.25 16.35 -2.28
CA VAL A 86 -7.22 15.10 -1.51
C VAL A 86 -6.88 15.43 -0.06
N SER A 87 -7.56 14.80 0.89
CA SER A 87 -7.36 15.10 2.31
C SER A 87 -5.92 14.76 2.74
N PRO A 88 -5.35 15.50 3.71
CA PRO A 88 -4.03 15.19 4.26
C PRO A 88 -3.92 13.78 4.83
N SER A 89 -5.02 13.24 5.38
CA SER A 89 -5.07 11.87 5.86
C SER A 89 -4.83 10.86 4.74
N ILE A 90 -5.30 11.08 3.52
CA ILE A 90 -5.04 10.13 2.42
C ILE A 90 -3.72 10.45 1.71
N ALA A 91 -3.42 11.74 1.50
CA ALA A 91 -2.18 12.14 0.82
C ALA A 91 -0.90 11.73 1.56
N ARG A 92 -0.97 11.47 2.88
CA ARG A 92 0.18 10.98 3.65
C ARG A 92 0.75 9.66 3.13
N PHE A 93 -0.09 8.80 2.54
CA PHE A 93 0.33 7.49 2.07
C PHE A 93 1.40 7.56 0.97
N CYS A 94 1.51 8.69 0.26
CA CYS A 94 2.64 8.90 -0.65
C CYS A 94 4.00 8.86 0.04
N VAL A 95 4.06 9.22 1.32
CA VAL A 95 5.30 9.18 2.11
C VAL A 95 5.34 7.92 2.99
N THR A 96 4.23 7.63 3.68
CA THR A 96 4.25 6.58 4.71
C THR A 96 4.35 5.16 4.15
N HIS A 97 4.02 4.93 2.87
CA HIS A 97 4.22 3.60 2.25
C HIS A 97 5.71 3.23 2.11
N ALA A 98 6.61 4.22 2.05
CA ALA A 98 8.06 4.03 1.99
C ALA A 98 8.71 4.21 3.38
N ALA A 99 8.17 5.11 4.20
CA ALA A 99 8.64 5.41 5.56
C ALA A 99 7.86 4.65 6.67
N TRP A 100 7.45 3.41 6.39
CA TRP A 100 6.62 2.59 7.29
C TRP A 100 7.34 2.16 8.58
N ASN A 101 8.67 2.24 8.61
CA ASN A 101 9.52 1.80 9.72
C ASN A 101 9.69 2.87 10.83
N THR A 102 8.82 3.86 10.86
CA THR A 102 8.82 4.92 11.87
C THR A 102 7.93 4.55 13.07
N ASP A 103 8.16 5.17 14.22
CA ASP A 103 7.33 4.93 15.42
C ASP A 103 5.93 5.57 15.31
N ASP A 104 5.77 6.55 14.42
CA ASP A 104 4.50 7.21 14.15
C ASP A 104 3.65 6.48 13.09
N ALA A 105 4.15 5.40 12.49
CA ALA A 105 3.44 4.65 11.46
C ALA A 105 2.17 4.00 12.03
N THR A 106 1.03 4.28 11.42
CA THR A 106 -0.26 3.67 11.77
C THR A 106 -0.37 2.27 11.18
N VAL A 107 -1.33 1.48 11.68
CA VAL A 107 -1.67 0.18 11.10
C VAL A 107 -1.96 0.32 9.61
N GLU A 108 -2.72 1.35 9.23
CA GLU A 108 -3.08 1.61 7.85
C GLU A 108 -1.85 1.91 6.99
N ASP A 109 -0.85 2.63 7.52
CA ASP A 109 0.42 2.88 6.82
C ASP A 109 1.16 1.56 6.55
N LEU A 110 1.22 0.67 7.54
CA LEU A 110 1.82 -0.66 7.40
C LEU A 110 1.08 -1.52 6.36
N LEU A 111 -0.25 -1.49 6.36
CA LEU A 111 -1.06 -2.29 5.42
C LEU A 111 -0.97 -1.78 3.98
N VAL A 112 -0.84 -0.46 3.77
CA VAL A 112 -0.56 0.12 2.44
C VAL A 112 0.83 -0.27 1.96
N ALA A 113 1.85 -0.14 2.81
CA ALA A 113 3.21 -0.58 2.50
C ALA A 113 3.24 -2.09 2.16
N LEU A 114 2.50 -2.90 2.92
CA LEU A 114 2.43 -4.34 2.71
C LEU A 114 1.79 -4.67 1.37
N ALA A 115 0.68 -4.00 1.01
CA ALA A 115 0.05 -4.18 -0.29
C ALA A 115 1.01 -3.85 -1.46
N ASP A 116 1.81 -2.77 -1.34
CA ASP A 116 2.85 -2.41 -2.31
C ASP A 116 3.99 -3.45 -2.42
N LYS A 117 4.30 -4.20 -1.36
CA LYS A 117 5.27 -5.31 -1.49
C LYS A 117 4.63 -6.54 -2.12
N LEU A 118 3.48 -6.94 -1.59
CA LEU A 118 2.84 -8.21 -1.93
C LEU A 118 2.18 -8.23 -3.32
N TRP A 119 1.88 -7.07 -3.93
CA TRP A 119 1.22 -7.07 -5.26
C TRP A 119 2.01 -7.84 -6.31
N LYS A 120 3.35 -7.81 -6.26
CA LYS A 120 4.24 -8.58 -7.15
C LYS A 120 4.80 -9.84 -6.53
N GLY A 121 4.28 -10.25 -5.37
CA GLY A 121 4.74 -11.44 -4.63
C GLY A 121 6.04 -11.22 -3.86
N LYS A 122 6.50 -9.97 -3.70
CA LYS A 122 7.69 -9.69 -2.90
C LYS A 122 7.31 -9.64 -1.42
N ARG A 123 7.96 -10.48 -0.61
CA ARG A 123 7.86 -10.44 0.85
C ARG A 123 8.91 -9.51 1.47
N ASP A 124 8.59 -8.96 2.63
CA ASP A 124 9.44 -8.03 3.37
C ASP A 124 9.38 -8.39 4.86
N GLU A 125 10.36 -9.18 5.31
CA GLU A 125 10.38 -9.75 6.65
C GLU A 125 10.31 -8.69 7.75
N ALA A 126 10.94 -7.53 7.55
CA ALA A 126 10.97 -6.46 8.55
C ALA A 126 9.60 -5.79 8.68
N LEU A 127 8.91 -5.54 7.55
CA LEU A 127 7.55 -5.01 7.55
C LEU A 127 6.56 -6.00 8.15
N GLU A 128 6.65 -7.27 7.76
CA GLU A 128 5.80 -8.33 8.29
C GLU A 128 5.98 -8.51 9.81
N GLN A 129 7.22 -8.48 10.29
CA GLN A 129 7.54 -8.53 11.72
C GLN A 129 6.96 -7.32 12.48
N ARG A 130 7.02 -6.11 11.90
CA ARG A 130 6.39 -4.92 12.50
C ARG A 130 4.88 -5.09 12.64
N ILE A 131 4.22 -5.69 11.65
CA ILE A 131 2.79 -6.00 11.70
C ILE A 131 2.48 -7.05 12.79
N VAL A 132 3.33 -8.07 12.94
CA VAL A 132 3.22 -9.05 14.03
C VAL A 132 3.25 -8.36 15.40
N GLU A 133 4.21 -7.46 15.61
CA GLU A 133 4.34 -6.71 16.87
C GLU A 133 3.11 -5.86 17.17
N VAL A 134 2.60 -5.14 16.17
CA VAL A 134 1.40 -4.31 16.28
C VAL A 134 0.17 -5.15 16.64
N ILE A 135 -0.06 -6.28 15.95
CA ILE A 135 -1.19 -7.16 16.24
C ILE A 135 -1.03 -7.82 17.62
N ALA A 136 0.16 -8.28 17.98
CA ALA A 136 0.43 -8.88 19.28
C ALA A 136 0.14 -7.91 20.43
N ALA A 137 0.59 -6.65 20.29
CA ALA A 137 0.31 -5.59 21.26
C ALA A 137 -1.20 -5.28 21.36
N ALA A 138 -1.89 -5.11 20.23
CA ALA A 138 -3.31 -4.78 20.19
C ALA A 138 -4.21 -5.91 20.75
N THR A 139 -3.84 -7.16 20.50
CA THR A 139 -4.64 -8.35 20.88
C THR A 139 -4.19 -8.99 22.19
N LYS A 140 -3.10 -8.52 22.80
CA LYS A 140 -2.44 -9.13 23.98
C LYS A 140 -2.10 -10.60 23.78
N ARG A 141 -1.79 -10.98 22.53
CA ARG A 141 -1.35 -12.33 22.14
C ARG A 141 0.17 -12.40 22.14
N GLN A 142 0.70 -13.62 22.26
CA GLN A 142 2.14 -13.83 22.13
C GLN A 142 2.58 -13.65 20.66
N PRO A 143 3.73 -13.01 20.38
CA PRO A 143 4.18 -12.74 19.01
C PRO A 143 4.26 -13.96 18.11
N TRP A 144 4.73 -15.12 18.62
CA TRP A 144 4.82 -16.35 17.83
C TRP A 144 3.45 -16.85 17.34
N ALA A 145 2.39 -16.68 18.14
CA ALA A 145 1.04 -17.10 17.75
C ALA A 145 0.41 -16.16 16.71
N VAL A 146 0.89 -14.92 16.66
CA VAL A 146 0.50 -13.92 15.65
C VAL A 146 1.31 -14.12 14.37
N PHE A 147 2.60 -14.44 14.50
CA PHE A 147 3.52 -14.70 13.39
C PHE A 147 2.97 -15.74 12.42
N ASP A 148 2.59 -16.93 12.89
CA ASP A 148 2.04 -18.00 12.02
C ASP A 148 0.84 -17.51 11.19
N ARG A 149 0.05 -16.60 11.77
CA ARG A 149 -1.13 -16.05 11.12
C ARG A 149 -0.77 -14.98 10.10
N VAL A 150 0.14 -14.07 10.44
CA VAL A 150 0.63 -13.02 9.52
C VAL A 150 1.36 -13.65 8.35
N ASP A 151 2.21 -14.64 8.60
CA ASP A 151 2.94 -15.39 7.57
C ASP A 151 1.97 -16.04 6.57
N ALA A 152 0.96 -16.77 7.06
CA ALA A 152 -0.05 -17.39 6.21
C ALA A 152 -0.87 -16.37 5.39
N ILE A 153 -1.13 -15.18 5.94
CA ILE A 153 -1.81 -14.10 5.21
C ILE A 153 -0.90 -13.55 4.10
N CYS A 154 0.36 -13.24 4.43
CA CYS A 154 1.32 -12.68 3.49
C CYS A 154 1.60 -13.65 2.35
N GLU A 155 1.81 -14.94 2.66
CA GLU A 155 2.00 -16.01 1.68
C GLU A 155 0.80 -16.11 0.73
N ALA A 156 -0.42 -16.14 1.27
CA ALA A 156 -1.62 -16.27 0.45
C ALA A 156 -1.88 -15.06 -0.45
N VAL A 157 -1.49 -13.85 -0.05
CA VAL A 157 -1.55 -12.67 -0.94
C VAL A 157 -0.40 -12.73 -1.95
N ALA A 158 0.82 -13.04 -1.52
CA ALA A 158 2.03 -13.08 -2.35
C ALA A 158 1.93 -14.12 -3.47
N ALA A 159 1.26 -15.25 -3.23
CA ALA A 159 1.05 -16.31 -4.20
C ALA A 159 0.33 -15.83 -5.49
N HIS A 160 -0.47 -14.77 -5.42
CA HIS A 160 -1.11 -14.14 -6.59
C HIS A 160 -0.24 -13.05 -7.25
N GLY A 161 0.96 -12.82 -6.72
CA GLY A 161 1.92 -11.85 -7.22
C GLY A 161 2.35 -12.06 -8.66
N PRO A 162 2.76 -13.28 -9.06
CA PRO A 162 3.12 -13.58 -10.45
C PRO A 162 1.99 -13.23 -11.44
N ASP A 163 0.74 -13.56 -11.13
CA ASP A 163 -0.42 -13.26 -11.99
C ASP A 163 -0.68 -11.76 -12.12
N ARG A 164 -0.53 -11.00 -11.01
CA ARG A 164 -0.59 -9.53 -11.06
C ARG A 164 0.55 -8.94 -11.88
N LEU A 165 1.76 -9.47 -11.74
CA LEU A 165 2.93 -9.01 -12.48
C LEU A 165 2.81 -9.26 -13.99
N VAL A 166 2.29 -10.40 -14.42
CA VAL A 166 2.00 -10.65 -15.85
C VAL A 166 0.99 -9.62 -16.38
N ARG A 167 -0.02 -9.29 -15.58
CA ARG A 167 -1.06 -8.30 -15.91
C ARG A 167 -0.59 -6.84 -15.84
N SER A 168 0.63 -6.57 -15.35
CA SER A 168 1.20 -5.21 -15.30
C SER A 168 1.95 -4.82 -16.57
N ALA A 169 2.26 -5.79 -17.44
CA ALA A 169 2.78 -5.53 -18.77
C ALA A 169 1.67 -4.89 -19.62
N VAL A 170 1.70 -3.57 -19.75
CA VAL A 170 0.85 -2.77 -20.65
C VAL A 170 1.67 -2.09 -21.73
#